data_AF-A0A956LGC1-F1
#
_entry.id   AF-A0A956LGC1-F1
#
_cell.length_a   1.000
_cell.length_b   1.000
_cell.length_c   1.000
_cell.angle_alpha   90.00
_cell.angle_beta   90.00
_cell.angle_gamma   90.00
#
_symmetry.space_group_name_H-M   'P 1'
#
loop_
_entity.id
_entity.type
_entity.pdbx_description
1 polymer ?
#
loop_
_entity_poly.entity_id
_entity_poly.type
_entity_poly.pdbx_seq_one_letter_code
_entity_poly.pdbx_strand_id
1 'polypeptide(L)'
;MGAHPRRARARFAGMIAVVSGFLSLALAPRVAPAAEQSRQSGGPRHAISTTEAPAEVVTRALVGATAAGAGACTERLRASLVQGEDLLVGQERALCQQERARVTRRMMRLERREFGVVEQREDSPGGVTMVLSVAERCRRWPLRGGGREVLKIVDTQELGCRLRRLEAPLPVDVTTVDGQRYPALLSVPANFGHVAIDFVAIDRALRERGLAHGLDAVSRLELGVAAWAGEVDLERARQVLTEAHLRWVRVGRGVPALFVARHPDHPAAAEVRALANEADLHRQERDFQAVLDGRITPLKFLERHPASSYELEVRARVELGDAAVGRGARLIPGPSSQLRVAAPGSESPDGETPAPGDPADAETLAAPASPSEDARAKVSASPVRGGAPR
;
A
#
# COMPACT_ATOMS: atom_id res chain seq x y z
N MET A 1 -24.48 29.96 -41.43
CA MET A 1 -24.64 29.21 -40.16
C MET A 1 -23.24 29.05 -39.58
N GLY A 2 -22.74 29.81 -38.60
CA GLY A 2 -23.36 30.56 -37.52
C GLY A 2 -23.08 29.86 -36.19
N ALA A 3 -21.86 29.93 -35.66
CA ALA A 3 -21.57 29.59 -34.26
C ALA A 3 -20.19 30.11 -33.80
N HIS A 4 -20.19 31.12 -32.94
CA HIS A 4 -19.09 31.48 -32.05
C HIS A 4 -18.96 30.47 -30.89
N PRO A 5 -17.78 30.37 -30.27
CA PRO A 5 -17.72 30.21 -28.82
C PRO A 5 -16.97 31.36 -28.14
N ARG A 6 -17.67 31.96 -27.18
CA ARG A 6 -17.20 33.01 -26.27
C ARG A 6 -16.25 32.43 -25.22
N ARG A 7 -15.14 33.14 -24.99
CA ARG A 7 -14.26 33.01 -23.81
C ARG A 7 -14.97 33.54 -22.57
N ALA A 8 -14.96 32.79 -21.47
CA ALA A 8 -15.29 33.29 -20.14
C ALA A 8 -14.03 33.21 -19.26
N ARG A 9 -13.52 34.38 -18.89
CA ARG A 9 -12.54 34.60 -17.82
C ARG A 9 -13.31 34.75 -16.51
N ALA A 10 -13.01 33.94 -15.50
CA ALA A 10 -13.42 34.20 -14.13
C ALA A 10 -12.19 34.59 -13.30
N ARG A 11 -12.28 35.76 -12.69
CA ARG A 11 -11.28 36.42 -11.85
C ARG A 11 -11.33 35.80 -10.44
N PHE A 12 -10.18 35.38 -9.92
CA PHE A 12 -9.97 35.13 -8.50
C PHE A 12 -9.62 36.46 -7.82
N ALA A 13 -10.45 36.90 -6.89
CA ALA A 13 -10.14 37.94 -5.92
C ALA A 13 -10.28 37.31 -4.53
N GLY A 14 -9.22 37.40 -3.75
CA GLY A 14 -9.17 36.84 -2.40
C GLY A 14 -9.88 37.69 -1.37
N MET A 15 -10.07 37.10 -0.19
CA MET A 15 -10.22 37.88 1.03
C MET A 15 -9.66 37.08 2.21
N ILE A 16 -8.61 37.65 2.79
CA ILE A 16 -8.02 37.31 4.08
C ILE A 16 -8.86 38.03 5.14
N ALA A 17 -9.23 37.33 6.22
CA ALA A 17 -9.55 37.96 7.49
C ALA A 17 -9.08 37.03 8.62
N VAL A 18 -8.35 37.64 9.55
CA VAL A 18 -7.68 37.04 10.70
C VAL A 18 -8.33 37.65 11.96
N VAL A 19 -8.26 36.91 13.07
CA VAL A 19 -8.14 37.37 14.48
C VAL A 19 -9.39 37.32 15.38
N SER A 20 -9.33 36.33 16.29
CA SER A 20 -9.60 36.35 17.75
C SER A 20 -10.99 36.31 18.37
N GLY A 21 -11.10 35.50 19.43
CA GLY A 21 -12.02 35.73 20.55
C GLY A 21 -12.25 34.51 21.45
N PHE A 22 -11.47 34.41 22.54
CA PHE A 22 -11.66 33.54 23.70
C PHE A 22 -13.07 33.63 24.33
N LEU A 23 -13.69 32.53 24.80
CA LEU A 23 -13.98 32.27 26.23
C LEU A 23 -14.72 30.92 26.44
N SER A 24 -14.41 30.31 27.57
CA SER A 24 -14.84 29.03 28.15
C SER A 24 -16.35 28.79 28.26
N LEU A 25 -16.77 27.53 28.08
CA LEU A 25 -17.74 26.88 28.97
C LEU A 25 -17.69 25.35 28.82
N ALA A 26 -17.34 24.70 29.92
CA ALA A 26 -17.38 23.27 30.11
C ALA A 26 -18.84 22.78 30.11
N LEU A 27 -19.20 21.91 29.18
CA LEU A 27 -20.29 20.95 29.35
C LEU A 27 -19.82 19.59 28.83
N ALA A 28 -19.62 18.67 29.75
CA ALA A 28 -19.43 17.26 29.45
C ALA A 28 -20.69 16.71 28.76
N PRO A 29 -20.60 16.07 27.59
CA PRO A 29 -21.71 15.29 27.08
C PRO A 29 -21.85 14.02 27.93
N ARG A 30 -22.98 13.91 28.63
CA ARG A 30 -23.47 12.63 29.16
C ARG A 30 -23.62 11.65 27.99
N VAL A 31 -22.65 10.75 27.85
CA VAL A 31 -22.76 9.57 27.00
C VAL A 31 -23.81 8.68 27.64
N ALA A 32 -25.02 8.68 27.07
CA ALA A 32 -26.02 7.66 27.37
C ALA A 32 -25.52 6.31 26.83
N PRO A 33 -25.68 5.20 27.57
CA PRO A 33 -25.33 3.89 27.04
C PRO A 33 -26.20 3.61 25.82
N ALA A 34 -25.56 3.33 24.69
CA ALA A 34 -26.22 2.83 23.49
C ALA A 34 -26.85 1.48 23.84
N ALA A 35 -28.13 1.52 24.21
CA ALA A 35 -28.96 0.34 24.35
C ALA A 35 -29.08 -0.30 22.97
N GLU A 36 -28.39 -1.43 22.86
CA GLU A 36 -28.30 -2.34 21.73
C GLU A 36 -29.69 -2.85 21.33
N GLN A 37 -30.38 -2.06 20.49
CA GLN A 37 -31.57 -2.50 19.78
C GLN A 37 -31.13 -3.34 18.57
N SER A 38 -30.71 -4.58 18.86
CA SER A 38 -30.67 -5.68 17.91
C SER A 38 -32.12 -6.08 17.57
N ARG A 39 -32.79 -5.24 16.77
CA ARG A 39 -34.03 -5.63 16.10
C ARG A 39 -33.65 -6.36 14.82
N GLN A 40 -33.94 -7.66 14.84
CA GLN A 40 -33.98 -8.61 13.74
C GLN A 40 -34.43 -7.96 12.42
N SER A 41 -33.47 -7.49 11.63
CA SER A 41 -33.65 -7.30 10.20
C SER A 41 -33.54 -8.68 9.55
N GLY A 42 -34.42 -8.97 8.59
CA GLY A 42 -34.49 -10.27 7.92
C GLY A 42 -33.10 -10.76 7.51
N GLY A 43 -32.75 -11.97 7.98
CA GLY A 43 -31.40 -12.51 7.82
C GLY A 43 -30.91 -12.39 6.38
N PRO A 44 -29.65 -11.98 6.16
CA PRO A 44 -29.11 -11.75 4.83
C PRO A 44 -29.28 -13.02 4.00
N ARG A 45 -30.08 -12.94 2.94
CA ARG A 45 -30.49 -14.10 2.12
C ARG A 45 -29.33 -14.77 1.35
N HIS A 46 -28.11 -14.24 1.43
CA HIS A 46 -26.95 -14.73 0.67
C HIS A 46 -25.66 -14.52 1.46
N ALA A 47 -25.46 -15.31 2.52
CA ALA A 47 -24.14 -15.37 3.16
C ALA A 47 -23.19 -16.13 2.23
N ILE A 48 -22.26 -15.42 1.61
CA ILE A 48 -21.18 -16.01 0.83
C ILE A 48 -20.34 -16.86 1.78
N SER A 49 -20.25 -18.15 1.49
CA SER A 49 -19.57 -19.13 2.32
C SER A 49 -18.10 -19.25 1.93
N THR A 50 -17.27 -19.60 2.91
CA THR A 50 -15.98 -20.23 2.69
C THR A 50 -16.15 -21.61 2.06
N THR A 51 -15.06 -22.21 1.60
CA THR A 51 -15.03 -23.60 1.11
C THR A 51 -15.12 -24.63 2.24
N GLU A 52 -15.00 -24.20 3.50
CA GLU A 52 -15.14 -25.06 4.67
C GLU A 52 -16.60 -25.48 4.85
N ALA A 53 -16.80 -26.77 5.08
CA ALA A 53 -18.12 -27.31 5.33
C ALA A 53 -18.34 -27.57 6.83
N PRO A 54 -19.53 -27.27 7.37
CA PRO A 54 -19.83 -27.60 8.76
C PRO A 54 -19.65 -29.11 9.01
N ALA A 55 -18.98 -29.45 10.10
CA ALA A 55 -18.63 -30.84 10.43
C ALA A 55 -19.85 -31.78 10.46
N GLU A 56 -21.02 -31.27 10.87
CA GLU A 56 -22.27 -32.02 10.86
C GLU A 56 -22.76 -32.37 9.44
N VAL A 57 -22.64 -31.41 8.52
CA VAL A 57 -23.02 -31.57 7.11
C VAL A 57 -22.09 -32.55 6.43
N VAL A 58 -20.78 -32.44 6.70
CA VAL A 58 -19.76 -33.39 6.23
C VAL A 58 -20.09 -34.79 6.72
N THR A 59 -20.35 -34.95 8.02
CA THR A 59 -20.69 -36.26 8.61
C THR A 59 -21.93 -36.86 7.95
N ARG A 60 -23.00 -36.08 7.77
CA ARG A 60 -24.24 -36.53 7.12
C ARG A 60 -24.05 -36.88 5.63
N ALA A 61 -23.15 -36.17 4.95
CA ALA A 61 -22.80 -36.46 3.56
C ALA A 61 -21.98 -37.75 3.44
N LEU A 62 -21.00 -37.95 4.31
CA LEU A 62 -20.14 -39.13 4.33
C LEU A 62 -20.94 -40.41 4.65
N VAL A 63 -21.74 -40.40 5.73
CA VAL A 63 -22.52 -41.57 6.19
C VAL A 63 -23.37 -42.18 5.09
N GLY A 64 -23.98 -41.37 4.22
CA GLY A 64 -24.80 -41.89 3.14
C GLY A 64 -24.15 -41.92 1.76
N ALA A 65 -22.84 -41.66 1.67
CA ALA A 65 -22.06 -41.82 0.44
C ALA A 65 -21.14 -43.05 0.49
N THR A 66 -20.72 -43.48 1.68
CA THR A 66 -19.88 -44.65 1.90
C THR A 66 -20.73 -45.88 2.22
N ALA A 67 -20.83 -46.81 1.26
CA ALA A 67 -21.39 -48.13 1.51
C ALA A 67 -20.32 -48.98 2.20
N ALA A 68 -20.41 -49.12 3.52
CA ALA A 68 -19.59 -49.99 4.38
C ALA A 68 -18.06 -49.73 4.37
N GLY A 69 -17.59 -48.98 5.37
CA GLY A 69 -16.18 -48.94 5.78
C GLY A 69 -15.54 -47.54 5.71
N ALA A 70 -15.09 -47.03 6.85
CA ALA A 70 -14.24 -45.84 6.93
C ALA A 70 -12.84 -46.20 6.43
N GLY A 71 -12.58 -45.96 5.14
CA GLY A 71 -11.26 -46.13 4.55
C GLY A 71 -10.38 -44.89 4.73
N ALA A 72 -9.07 -45.02 4.46
CA ALA A 72 -8.15 -43.89 4.46
C ALA A 72 -8.61 -42.74 3.52
N CYS A 73 -9.34 -43.07 2.47
CA CYS A 73 -9.94 -42.09 1.56
C CYS A 73 -11.01 -41.23 2.25
N THR A 74 -11.91 -41.86 3.02
CA THR A 74 -13.00 -41.20 3.74
C THR A 74 -12.48 -40.20 4.76
N GLU A 75 -11.46 -40.57 5.55
CA GLU A 75 -10.87 -39.69 6.56
C GLU A 75 -10.16 -38.49 5.94
N ARG A 76 -9.38 -38.69 4.87
CA ARG A 76 -8.73 -37.58 4.17
C ARG A 76 -9.73 -36.67 3.46
N LEU A 77 -10.79 -37.24 2.89
CA LEU A 77 -11.87 -36.46 2.30
C LEU A 77 -12.63 -35.68 3.37
N ARG A 78 -12.87 -36.26 4.55
CA ARG A 78 -13.43 -35.55 5.71
C ARG A 78 -12.56 -34.35 6.08
N ALA A 79 -11.25 -34.56 6.24
CA ALA A 79 -10.31 -33.49 6.53
C ALA A 79 -10.33 -32.40 5.44
N SER A 80 -10.31 -32.80 4.16
CA SER A 80 -10.38 -31.89 3.01
C SER A 80 -11.64 -31.01 3.05
N LEU A 81 -12.80 -31.59 3.36
CA LEU A 81 -14.07 -30.88 3.40
C LEU A 81 -14.18 -29.95 4.63
N VAL A 82 -13.65 -30.38 5.77
CA VAL A 82 -13.63 -29.56 7.00
C VAL A 82 -12.69 -28.36 6.83
N GLN A 83 -11.51 -28.57 6.24
CA GLN A 83 -10.53 -27.51 5.99
C GLN A 83 -10.83 -26.68 4.72
N GLY A 84 -11.77 -27.12 3.90
CA GLY A 84 -12.07 -26.48 2.62
C GLY A 84 -10.91 -26.51 1.62
N GLU A 85 -9.99 -27.47 1.75
CA GLU A 85 -8.79 -27.64 0.94
C GLU A 85 -8.74 -29.03 0.31
N ASP A 86 -8.22 -29.12 -0.92
CA ASP A 86 -8.01 -30.39 -1.61
C ASP A 86 -6.70 -31.02 -1.14
N LEU A 87 -6.76 -31.78 -0.04
CA LEU A 87 -5.61 -32.48 0.54
C LEU A 87 -5.20 -33.75 -0.23
N LEU A 88 -5.98 -34.13 -1.25
CA LEU A 88 -5.72 -35.31 -2.05
C LEU A 88 -4.78 -34.95 -3.20
N VAL A 89 -3.57 -35.53 -3.18
CA VAL A 89 -2.52 -35.30 -4.19
C VAL A 89 -2.22 -36.56 -4.99
N GLY A 90 -1.75 -36.39 -6.24
CA GLY A 90 -1.22 -37.47 -7.07
C GLY A 90 -2.14 -38.69 -7.22
N GLN A 91 -1.59 -39.88 -6.95
CA GLN A 91 -2.29 -41.16 -7.09
C GLN A 91 -3.47 -41.30 -6.13
N GLU A 92 -3.38 -40.75 -4.92
CA GLU A 92 -4.46 -40.84 -3.93
C GLU A 92 -5.71 -40.10 -4.42
N ARG A 93 -5.53 -38.97 -5.10
CA ARG A 93 -6.65 -38.24 -5.74
C ARG A 93 -7.36 -39.09 -6.78
N ALA A 94 -6.62 -39.87 -7.56
CA ALA A 94 -7.20 -40.77 -8.56
C ALA A 94 -7.97 -41.92 -7.90
N LEU A 95 -7.40 -42.55 -6.87
CA LEU A 95 -8.04 -43.62 -6.11
C LEU A 95 -9.32 -43.14 -5.40
N CYS A 96 -9.30 -41.92 -4.88
CA CYS A 96 -10.42 -41.32 -4.16
C CYS A 96 -11.47 -40.62 -5.03
N GLN A 97 -11.28 -40.57 -6.36
CA GLN A 97 -12.07 -39.69 -7.22
C GLN A 97 -13.56 -40.02 -7.19
N GLN A 98 -13.93 -41.31 -7.16
CA GLN A 98 -15.33 -41.73 -7.19
C GLN A 98 -16.05 -41.38 -5.88
N GLU A 99 -15.41 -41.65 -4.73
CA GLU A 99 -15.95 -41.32 -3.40
C GLU A 99 -16.09 -39.81 -3.23
N ARG A 100 -15.03 -39.05 -3.56
CA ARG A 100 -15.06 -37.58 -3.59
C ARG A 100 -16.21 -37.06 -4.43
N ALA A 101 -16.41 -37.57 -5.64
CA ALA A 101 -17.51 -37.13 -6.50
C ALA A 101 -18.90 -37.45 -5.92
N ARG A 102 -19.07 -38.56 -5.19
CA ARG A 102 -20.34 -38.89 -4.52
C ARG A 102 -20.62 -37.97 -3.33
N VAL A 103 -19.65 -37.82 -2.44
CA VAL A 103 -19.77 -37.01 -1.22
C VAL A 103 -20.00 -35.54 -1.56
N THR A 104 -19.17 -34.96 -2.43
CA THR A 104 -19.27 -33.54 -2.81
C THR A 104 -20.61 -33.22 -3.51
N ARG A 105 -21.14 -34.13 -4.33
CA ARG A 105 -22.49 -33.98 -4.91
C ARG A 105 -23.59 -34.06 -3.86
N ARG A 106 -23.45 -34.94 -2.87
CA ARG A 106 -24.42 -35.05 -1.77
C ARG A 106 -24.40 -33.79 -0.90
N MET A 107 -23.23 -33.23 -0.63
CA MET A 107 -23.11 -31.96 0.08
C MET A 107 -23.83 -30.83 -0.65
N MET A 108 -23.60 -30.66 -1.95
CA MET A 108 -24.29 -29.65 -2.76
C MET A 108 -25.83 -29.80 -2.76
N ARG A 109 -26.36 -31.00 -2.47
CA ARG A 109 -27.79 -31.24 -2.32
C ARG A 109 -28.31 -30.91 -0.92
N LEU A 110 -27.49 -31.18 0.10
CA LEU A 110 -27.83 -30.90 1.51
C LEU A 110 -27.75 -29.41 1.81
N GLU A 111 -26.81 -28.71 1.19
CA GLU A 111 -26.63 -27.27 1.35
C GLU A 111 -26.45 -26.60 0.00
N ARG A 112 -27.38 -25.69 -0.33
CA ARG A 112 -27.18 -24.75 -1.42
C ARG A 112 -26.39 -23.56 -0.89
N ARG A 113 -25.11 -23.51 -1.20
CA ARG A 113 -24.23 -22.40 -0.86
C ARG A 113 -23.73 -21.67 -2.08
N GLU A 114 -23.47 -20.40 -1.87
CA GLU A 114 -22.71 -19.53 -2.74
C GLU A 114 -21.28 -19.48 -2.19
N PHE A 115 -20.29 -19.60 -3.05
CA PHE A 115 -18.88 -19.61 -2.64
C PHE A 115 -18.19 -18.39 -3.19
N GLY A 116 -17.40 -17.73 -2.36
CA GLY A 116 -16.60 -16.61 -2.78
C GLY A 116 -15.41 -17.03 -3.64
N VAL A 117 -15.12 -16.27 -4.69
CA VAL A 117 -14.04 -16.53 -5.65
C VAL A 117 -13.20 -15.28 -5.82
N VAL A 118 -11.88 -15.43 -5.73
CA VAL A 118 -10.92 -14.37 -6.02
C VAL A 118 -10.33 -14.63 -7.41
N GLU A 119 -10.68 -13.78 -8.38
CA GLU A 119 -10.17 -13.90 -9.75
C GLU A 119 -8.80 -13.26 -9.89
N GLN A 120 -8.66 -12.05 -9.34
CA GLN A 120 -7.45 -11.26 -9.34
C GLN A 120 -7.29 -10.58 -7.99
N ARG A 121 -6.06 -10.48 -7.52
CA ARG A 121 -5.66 -9.75 -6.31
C ARG A 121 -4.32 -9.09 -6.57
N GLU A 122 -4.24 -7.81 -6.25
CA GLU A 122 -3.03 -7.01 -6.32
C GLU A 122 -2.85 -6.32 -4.98
N ASP A 123 -1.78 -6.69 -4.27
CA ASP A 123 -1.39 -6.07 -3.01
C ASP A 123 -0.42 -4.92 -3.30
N SER A 124 -0.65 -3.78 -2.66
CA SER A 124 0.18 -2.58 -2.76
C SER A 124 0.50 -2.02 -1.37
N PRO A 125 1.50 -1.13 -1.22
CA PRO A 125 1.79 -0.50 0.06
C PRO A 125 0.61 0.27 0.68
N GLY A 126 -0.29 0.80 -0.16
CA GLY A 126 -1.42 1.62 0.28
C GLY A 126 -2.73 0.85 0.45
N GLY A 127 -2.79 -0.41 0.05
CA GLY A 127 -4.05 -1.14 0.04
C GLY A 127 -4.04 -2.39 -0.84
N VAL A 128 -5.21 -3.01 -0.95
CA VAL A 128 -5.41 -4.23 -1.74
C VAL A 128 -6.53 -3.97 -2.74
N THR A 129 -6.29 -4.32 -4.01
CA THR A 129 -7.33 -4.31 -5.04
C THR A 129 -7.62 -5.72 -5.50
N MET A 130 -8.90 -6.02 -5.72
CA MET A 130 -9.36 -7.36 -6.05
C MET A 130 -10.48 -7.34 -7.07
N VAL A 131 -10.58 -8.44 -7.80
CA VAL A 131 -11.71 -8.79 -8.64
C VAL A 131 -12.35 -10.04 -8.07
N LEU A 132 -13.56 -9.88 -7.52
CA LEU A 132 -14.29 -10.90 -6.78
C LEU A 132 -15.52 -11.37 -7.56
N SER A 133 -15.80 -12.66 -7.41
CA SER A 133 -16.97 -13.32 -7.98
C SER A 133 -17.59 -14.27 -6.95
N VAL A 134 -18.82 -14.65 -7.24
CA VAL A 134 -19.60 -15.63 -6.50
C VAL A 134 -19.82 -16.84 -7.39
N ALA A 135 -19.41 -18.00 -6.92
CA ALA A 135 -19.67 -19.29 -7.54
C ALA A 135 -21.00 -19.85 -7.05
N GLU A 136 -21.90 -20.06 -8.00
CA GLU A 136 -23.24 -20.58 -7.81
C GLU A 136 -23.43 -21.89 -8.58
N ARG A 137 -24.42 -22.69 -8.16
CA ARG A 137 -24.87 -23.90 -8.89
C ARG A 137 -23.72 -24.86 -9.26
N CYS A 138 -22.72 -24.97 -8.41
CA CYS A 138 -21.58 -25.87 -8.62
C CYS A 138 -22.03 -27.34 -8.71
N ARG A 139 -21.42 -28.11 -9.62
CA ARG A 139 -21.73 -29.55 -9.75
C ARG A 139 -21.13 -30.37 -8.61
N ARG A 140 -20.10 -29.84 -7.95
CA ARG A 140 -19.37 -30.42 -6.82
C ARG A 140 -18.98 -29.30 -5.86
N TRP A 141 -18.79 -29.66 -4.60
CA TRP A 141 -18.27 -28.75 -3.58
C TRP A 141 -16.89 -28.21 -3.98
N PRO A 142 -16.69 -26.88 -4.04
CA PRO A 142 -15.41 -26.29 -4.37
C PRO A 142 -14.45 -26.37 -3.19
N LEU A 143 -13.28 -26.96 -3.44
CA LEU A 143 -12.17 -27.01 -2.49
C LEU A 143 -11.04 -26.18 -3.05
N ARG A 144 -10.33 -25.45 -2.19
CA ARG A 144 -9.14 -24.70 -2.55
C ARG A 144 -8.02 -25.69 -2.91
N GLY A 145 -7.16 -25.34 -3.88
CA GLY A 145 -5.94 -26.12 -4.09
C GLY A 145 -5.05 -26.08 -2.84
N GLY A 146 -4.32 -27.17 -2.54
CA GLY A 146 -3.50 -27.25 -1.32
C GLY A 146 -2.55 -26.06 -1.16
N GLY A 147 -2.54 -25.47 0.04
CA GLY A 147 -1.73 -24.29 0.37
C GLY A 147 -2.23 -22.97 -0.24
N ARG A 148 -3.39 -22.95 -0.90
CA ARG A 148 -4.03 -21.71 -1.36
C ARG A 148 -5.00 -21.21 -0.32
N GLU A 149 -4.86 -19.94 0.00
CA GLU A 149 -5.74 -19.23 0.93
C GLU A 149 -7.16 -19.04 0.36
N VAL A 150 -7.28 -18.79 -0.95
CA VAL A 150 -8.54 -18.42 -1.59
C VAL A 150 -8.92 -19.36 -2.74
N LEU A 151 -10.22 -19.47 -3.00
CA LEU A 151 -10.74 -20.21 -4.14
C LEU A 151 -10.54 -19.38 -5.43
N LYS A 152 -9.80 -19.91 -6.41
CA LYS A 152 -9.53 -19.22 -7.67
C LYS A 152 -10.51 -19.59 -8.77
N ILE A 153 -10.59 -18.75 -9.79
CA ILE A 153 -11.46 -18.95 -10.96
C ILE A 153 -11.25 -20.33 -11.62
N VAL A 154 -9.99 -20.75 -11.79
CA VAL A 154 -9.64 -22.04 -12.40
C VAL A 154 -10.26 -23.20 -11.64
N ASP A 155 -10.19 -23.17 -10.30
CA ASP A 155 -10.74 -24.21 -9.44
C ASP A 155 -12.26 -24.31 -9.60
N THR A 156 -12.95 -23.18 -9.81
CA THR A 156 -14.42 -23.17 -9.97
C THR A 156 -14.91 -23.59 -11.35
N GLN A 157 -14.16 -23.28 -12.40
CA GLN A 157 -14.51 -23.66 -13.77
C GLN A 157 -14.46 -25.18 -13.96
N GLU A 158 -13.43 -25.84 -13.43
CA GLU A 158 -13.29 -27.31 -13.46
C GLU A 158 -14.47 -28.03 -12.77
N LEU A 159 -15.11 -27.36 -11.82
CA LEU A 159 -16.22 -27.89 -11.03
C LEU A 159 -17.59 -27.56 -11.64
N GLY A 160 -17.61 -26.88 -12.79
CA GLY A 160 -18.82 -26.51 -13.51
C GLY A 160 -19.72 -25.57 -12.71
N CYS A 161 -19.13 -24.68 -11.91
CA CYS A 161 -19.85 -23.61 -11.25
C CYS A 161 -20.27 -22.53 -12.27
N ARG A 162 -21.42 -21.88 -12.03
CA ARG A 162 -21.78 -20.63 -12.70
C ARG A 162 -21.19 -19.48 -11.89
N LEU A 163 -20.45 -18.59 -12.55
CA LEU A 163 -19.87 -17.42 -11.90
C LEU A 163 -20.72 -16.17 -12.13
N ARG A 164 -20.83 -15.34 -11.11
CA ARG A 164 -21.43 -14.00 -11.15
C ARG A 164 -20.52 -13.03 -10.41
N ARG A 165 -20.45 -11.77 -10.85
CA ARG A 165 -19.69 -10.74 -10.14
C ARG A 165 -20.27 -10.49 -8.75
N LEU A 166 -19.39 -10.20 -7.78
CA LEU A 166 -19.83 -9.78 -6.46
C LEU A 166 -20.50 -8.40 -6.54
N GLU A 167 -21.74 -8.30 -6.07
CA GLU A 167 -22.50 -7.03 -6.02
C GLU A 167 -22.78 -6.58 -4.59
N ALA A 168 -22.46 -7.40 -3.59
CA ALA A 168 -22.62 -7.08 -2.18
C ALA A 168 -21.33 -6.45 -1.62
N PRO A 169 -21.42 -5.54 -0.63
CA PRO A 169 -20.25 -5.05 0.08
C PRO A 169 -19.43 -6.18 0.71
N LEU A 170 -18.11 -6.04 0.70
CA LEU A 170 -17.19 -6.96 1.34
C LEU A 170 -16.90 -6.47 2.77
N PRO A 171 -17.33 -7.19 3.82
CA PRO A 171 -16.94 -6.86 5.18
C PRO A 171 -15.43 -7.09 5.37
N VAL A 172 -14.79 -6.24 6.16
CA VAL A 172 -13.40 -6.39 6.57
C VAL A 172 -13.38 -6.54 8.09
N ASP A 173 -12.94 -7.71 8.54
CA ASP A 173 -12.69 -7.98 9.95
C ASP A 173 -11.23 -7.66 10.26
N VAL A 174 -10.97 -7.24 11.49
CA VAL A 174 -9.64 -6.81 11.91
C VAL A 174 -9.24 -7.52 13.20
N THR A 175 -8.00 -8.00 13.27
CA THR A 175 -7.41 -8.60 14.47
C THR A 175 -6.22 -7.76 14.94
N THR A 176 -6.24 -7.32 16.19
CA THR A 176 -5.14 -6.53 16.77
C THR A 176 -3.93 -7.40 17.10
N VAL A 177 -2.79 -6.76 17.38
CA VAL A 177 -1.59 -7.43 17.90
C VAL A 177 -1.85 -8.16 19.21
N ASP A 178 -2.79 -7.68 20.02
CA ASP A 178 -3.23 -8.34 21.27
C ASP A 178 -4.24 -9.48 21.04
N GLY A 179 -4.56 -9.78 19.78
CA GLY A 179 -5.52 -10.82 19.40
C GLY A 179 -7.00 -10.41 19.51
N GLN A 180 -7.30 -9.15 19.81
CA GLN A 180 -8.67 -8.66 19.86
C GLN A 180 -9.25 -8.54 18.45
N ARG A 181 -10.42 -9.15 18.23
CA ARG A 181 -11.11 -9.15 16.94
C ARG A 181 -12.20 -8.08 16.89
N TYR A 182 -12.22 -7.32 15.80
CA TYR A 182 -13.22 -6.33 15.45
C TYR A 182 -13.95 -6.77 14.18
N PRO A 183 -15.07 -7.49 14.29
CA PRO A 183 -15.83 -7.95 13.14
C PRO A 183 -16.47 -6.77 12.42
N ALA A 184 -16.51 -6.84 11.09
CA ALA A 184 -17.08 -5.86 10.18
C ALA A 184 -16.71 -4.42 10.57
N LEU A 185 -15.42 -4.17 10.78
CA LEU A 185 -14.93 -2.82 11.09
C LEU A 185 -15.39 -1.84 9.99
N LEU A 186 -15.25 -2.27 8.74
CA LEU A 186 -15.68 -1.56 7.54
C LEU A 186 -16.38 -2.55 6.59
N SER A 187 -17.33 -2.05 5.80
CA SER A 187 -17.86 -2.77 4.64
C SER A 187 -17.46 -2.02 3.37
N VAL A 188 -16.63 -2.64 2.55
CA VAL A 188 -16.08 -2.03 1.34
C VAL A 188 -17.03 -2.30 0.18
N PRO A 189 -17.51 -1.26 -0.54
CA PRO A 189 -18.43 -1.47 -1.65
C PRO A 189 -17.76 -2.26 -2.78
N ALA A 190 -18.50 -3.19 -3.36
CA ALA A 190 -18.09 -3.93 -4.56
C ALA A 190 -18.76 -3.32 -5.79
N ASN A 191 -17.98 -2.85 -6.75
CA ASN A 191 -18.47 -2.29 -8.00
C ASN A 191 -18.24 -3.33 -9.12
N PHE A 192 -19.27 -4.09 -9.47
CA PHE A 192 -19.17 -5.19 -10.45
C PHE A 192 -18.03 -6.18 -10.12
N GLY A 193 -17.92 -6.58 -8.86
CA GLY A 193 -16.87 -7.46 -8.37
C GLY A 193 -15.55 -6.77 -8.06
N HIS A 194 -15.34 -5.53 -8.49
CA HIS A 194 -14.14 -4.78 -8.16
C HIS A 194 -14.24 -4.25 -6.73
N VAL A 195 -13.25 -4.58 -5.91
CA VAL A 195 -13.12 -4.12 -4.52
C VAL A 195 -11.76 -3.48 -4.36
N ALA A 196 -11.73 -2.29 -3.79
CA ALA A 196 -10.51 -1.56 -3.45
C ALA A 196 -10.51 -1.24 -1.95
N ILE A 197 -9.55 -1.82 -1.24
CA ILE A 197 -9.37 -1.65 0.19
C ILE A 197 -8.22 -0.68 0.39
N ASP A 198 -8.53 0.51 0.92
CA ASP A 198 -7.55 1.54 1.25
C ASP A 198 -7.17 1.43 2.73
N PHE A 199 -5.88 1.24 2.99
CA PHE A 199 -5.34 1.17 4.36
C PHE A 199 -5.55 2.48 5.13
N VAL A 200 -5.56 3.65 4.47
CA VAL A 200 -5.88 4.92 5.12
C VAL A 200 -7.33 4.97 5.59
N ALA A 201 -8.25 4.36 4.84
CA ALA A 201 -9.65 4.27 5.25
C ALA A 201 -9.81 3.34 6.47
N ILE A 202 -9.08 2.22 6.50
CA ILE A 202 -9.05 1.32 7.66
C ILE A 202 -8.44 2.01 8.89
N ASP A 203 -7.28 2.68 8.75
CA ASP A 203 -6.62 3.41 9.84
C ASP A 203 -7.56 4.43 10.48
N ARG A 204 -8.25 5.22 9.66
CA ARG A 204 -9.25 6.18 10.13
C ARG A 204 -10.40 5.51 10.86
N ALA A 205 -10.97 4.44 10.31
CA ALA A 205 -12.05 3.70 10.96
C ALA A 205 -11.63 3.12 12.33
N LEU A 206 -10.39 2.64 12.45
CA LEU A 206 -9.81 2.17 13.71
C LEU A 206 -9.71 3.30 14.73
N ARG A 207 -9.17 4.46 14.33
CA ARG A 207 -9.05 5.65 15.20
C ARG A 207 -10.41 6.15 15.67
N GLU A 208 -11.41 6.17 14.80
CA GLU A 208 -12.79 6.52 15.14
C GLU A 208 -13.41 5.56 16.17
N ARG A 209 -12.94 4.31 16.23
CA ARG A 209 -13.32 3.33 17.26
C ARG A 209 -12.46 3.39 18.54
N GLY A 210 -11.61 4.40 18.68
CA GLY A 210 -10.78 4.61 19.87
C GLY A 210 -9.44 3.87 19.87
N LEU A 211 -9.07 3.21 18.77
CA LEU A 211 -7.74 2.62 18.61
C LEU A 211 -6.76 3.71 18.16
N ALA A 212 -6.16 4.41 19.13
CA ALA A 212 -5.31 5.58 18.89
C ALA A 212 -4.10 5.30 17.98
N HIS A 213 -3.59 4.07 18.01
CA HIS A 213 -2.48 3.62 17.17
C HIS A 213 -2.92 3.20 15.76
N GLY A 214 -4.22 3.24 15.46
CA GLY A 214 -4.76 2.99 14.13
C GLY A 214 -4.32 1.64 13.57
N LEU A 215 -3.83 1.63 12.33
CA LEU A 215 -3.35 0.42 11.68
C LEU A 215 -2.17 -0.22 12.42
N ASP A 216 -1.32 0.52 13.12
CA ASP A 216 -0.14 -0.04 13.80
C ASP A 216 -0.51 -0.99 14.95
N ALA A 217 -1.74 -0.88 15.50
CA ALA A 217 -2.28 -1.83 16.47
C ALA A 217 -2.78 -3.15 15.85
N VAL A 218 -2.76 -3.26 14.52
CA VAL A 218 -3.38 -4.37 13.79
C VAL A 218 -2.32 -5.33 13.27
N SER A 219 -2.52 -6.63 13.50
CA SER A 219 -1.70 -7.70 12.95
C SER A 219 -2.27 -8.25 11.64
N ARG A 220 -3.61 -8.35 11.54
CA ARG A 220 -4.28 -9.02 10.41
C ARG A 220 -5.58 -8.35 10.00
N LEU A 221 -5.83 -8.35 8.69
CA LEU A 221 -7.14 -8.07 8.09
C LEU A 221 -7.70 -9.35 7.48
N GLU A 222 -8.96 -9.67 7.76
CA GLU A 222 -9.69 -10.77 7.12
C GLU A 222 -10.72 -10.19 6.14
N LEU A 223 -10.66 -10.64 4.88
CA LEU A 223 -11.46 -10.09 3.79
C LEU A 223 -12.67 -10.98 3.53
N GLY A 224 -13.87 -10.46 3.79
CA GLY A 224 -15.10 -11.24 3.79
C GLY A 224 -15.28 -12.04 5.08
N VAL A 225 -16.50 -12.55 5.28
CA VAL A 225 -16.82 -13.37 6.45
C VAL A 225 -15.95 -14.63 6.44
N ALA A 226 -15.26 -14.89 7.55
CA ALA A 226 -14.31 -15.99 7.69
C ALA A 226 -13.22 -15.98 6.59
N ALA A 227 -12.77 -14.78 6.20
CA ALA A 227 -11.64 -14.56 5.29
C ALA A 227 -11.75 -15.27 3.92
N TRP A 228 -12.97 -15.50 3.40
CA TRP A 228 -13.13 -16.22 2.13
C TRP A 228 -12.41 -15.53 0.95
N ALA A 229 -12.27 -14.19 0.99
CA ALA A 229 -11.55 -13.40 -0.01
C ALA A 229 -10.05 -13.25 0.30
N GLY A 230 -9.58 -13.89 1.36
CA GLY A 230 -8.19 -13.93 1.81
C GLY A 230 -7.94 -13.06 3.04
N GLU A 231 -6.71 -13.09 3.50
CA GLU A 231 -6.20 -12.32 4.63
C GLU A 231 -5.09 -11.38 4.16
N VAL A 232 -4.84 -10.35 4.95
CA VAL A 232 -3.69 -9.46 4.81
C VAL A 232 -2.93 -9.48 6.12
N ASP A 233 -1.74 -10.06 6.10
CA ASP A 233 -0.80 -10.01 7.22
C ASP A 233 -0.08 -8.66 7.19
N LEU A 234 -0.51 -7.76 8.08
CA LEU A 234 0.03 -6.40 8.15
C LEU A 234 1.41 -6.37 8.81
N GLU A 235 1.73 -7.30 9.71
CA GLU A 235 3.08 -7.42 10.26
C GLU A 235 4.07 -7.79 9.16
N ARG A 236 3.72 -8.79 8.35
CA ARG A 236 4.54 -9.18 7.21
C ARG A 236 4.65 -8.06 6.19
N ALA A 237 3.57 -7.35 5.89
CA ALA A 237 3.59 -6.21 4.99
C ALA A 237 4.53 -5.09 5.49
N ARG A 238 4.47 -4.74 6.78
CA ARG A 238 5.38 -3.75 7.39
C ARG A 238 6.84 -4.17 7.30
N GLN A 239 7.15 -5.44 7.53
CA GLN A 239 8.51 -5.96 7.37
C GLN A 239 9.00 -5.79 5.92
N VAL A 240 8.19 -6.18 4.94
CA VAL A 240 8.53 -6.04 3.51
C VAL A 240 8.77 -4.57 3.13
N LEU A 241 7.94 -3.65 3.63
CA LEU A 241 8.10 -2.21 3.40
C LEU A 241 9.36 -1.65 4.07
N THR A 242 9.67 -2.11 5.28
CA THR A 242 10.88 -1.71 6.00
C THR A 242 12.13 -2.14 5.24
N GLU A 243 12.17 -3.39 4.76
CA GLU A 243 13.27 -3.90 3.94
C GLU A 243 13.38 -3.17 2.59
N ALA A 244 12.25 -2.83 1.97
CA ALA A 244 12.25 -2.02 0.75
C ALA A 244 12.83 -0.62 0.98
N HIS A 245 12.47 0.03 2.09
CA HIS A 245 13.01 1.34 2.49
C HIS A 245 14.53 1.26 2.70
N LEU A 246 15.02 0.22 3.38
CA LEU A 246 16.46 -0.03 3.55
C LEU A 246 17.18 -0.17 2.21
N ARG A 247 16.64 -0.96 1.28
CA ARG A 247 17.22 -1.12 -0.06
C ARG A 247 17.31 0.21 -0.80
N TRP A 248 16.29 1.06 -0.74
CA TRP A 248 16.32 2.39 -1.36
C TRP A 248 17.39 3.29 -0.76
N VAL A 249 17.57 3.26 0.55
CA VAL A 249 18.65 3.99 1.22
C VAL A 249 20.01 3.51 0.72
N ARG A 250 20.24 2.20 0.66
CA ARG A 250 21.52 1.62 0.21
C ARG A 250 21.88 1.94 -1.24
N VAL A 251 20.90 2.14 -2.11
CA VAL A 251 21.13 2.56 -3.51
C VAL A 251 21.09 4.08 -3.71
N GLY A 252 21.14 4.86 -2.62
CA GLY A 252 21.19 6.33 -2.65
C GLY A 252 19.88 7.01 -3.07
N ARG A 253 18.76 6.28 -3.11
CA ARG A 253 17.42 6.81 -3.46
C ARG A 253 16.57 7.15 -2.24
N GLY A 254 16.96 6.70 -1.05
CA GLY A 254 16.28 6.99 0.22
C GLY A 254 17.00 8.06 1.03
N VAL A 255 16.32 8.59 2.05
CA VAL A 255 16.92 9.49 3.05
C VAL A 255 17.30 8.65 4.28
N PRO A 256 18.59 8.40 4.55
CA PRO A 256 19.01 7.54 5.66
C PRO A 256 18.46 7.99 7.02
N ALA A 257 18.42 9.30 7.28
CA ALA A 257 17.88 9.86 8.52
C ALA A 257 16.39 9.51 8.72
N LEU A 258 15.60 9.48 7.64
CA LEU A 258 14.19 9.10 7.70
C LEU A 258 14.02 7.62 8.04
N PHE A 259 14.88 6.76 7.49
CA PHE A 259 14.89 5.34 7.84
C PHE A 259 15.15 5.13 9.32
N VAL A 260 16.20 5.75 9.87
CA VAL A 260 16.54 5.62 11.30
C VAL A 260 15.42 6.13 12.20
N ALA A 261 14.78 7.25 11.83
CA ALA A 261 13.66 7.80 12.59
C ALA A 261 12.42 6.90 12.56
N ARG A 262 12.17 6.19 11.45
CA ARG A 262 10.99 5.33 11.27
C ARG A 262 11.19 3.90 11.73
N HIS A 263 12.42 3.40 11.74
CA HIS A 263 12.75 2.02 12.06
C HIS A 263 13.91 1.96 13.07
N PRO A 264 13.74 2.55 14.27
CA PRO A 264 14.83 2.64 15.25
C PRO A 264 15.33 1.28 15.72
N ASP A 265 14.46 0.28 15.76
CA ASP A 265 14.75 -1.08 16.23
C ASP A 265 15.24 -2.03 15.13
N HIS A 266 15.37 -1.54 13.89
CA HIS A 266 15.84 -2.39 12.79
C HIS A 266 17.33 -2.78 13.00
N PRO A 267 17.75 -4.03 12.73
CA PRO A 267 19.14 -4.44 12.93
C PRO A 267 20.17 -3.58 12.17
N ALA A 268 19.79 -3.10 10.98
CA ALA A 268 20.61 -2.19 10.17
C ALA A 268 20.55 -0.71 10.60
N ALA A 269 19.78 -0.34 11.63
CA ALA A 269 19.58 1.07 12.01
C ALA A 269 20.89 1.76 12.40
N ALA A 270 21.83 1.05 13.04
CA ALA A 270 23.14 1.61 13.40
C ALA A 270 24.00 1.93 12.16
N GLU A 271 24.05 1.01 11.18
CA GLU A 271 24.72 1.20 9.90
C GLU A 271 24.10 2.39 9.14
N VAL A 272 22.77 2.42 9.03
CA VAL A 272 22.06 3.50 8.33
C VAL A 272 22.19 4.84 9.05
N ARG A 273 22.35 4.85 10.38
CA ARG A 273 22.64 6.07 11.15
C ARG A 273 24.03 6.61 10.82
N ALA A 274 25.03 5.76 10.62
CA ALA A 274 26.33 6.20 10.14
C ALA A 274 26.22 6.86 8.75
N LEU A 275 25.49 6.22 7.82
CA LEU A 275 25.19 6.81 6.50
C LEU A 275 24.43 8.14 6.60
N ALA A 276 23.51 8.26 7.57
CA ALA A 276 22.77 9.50 7.81
C ALA A 276 23.69 10.63 8.27
N ASN A 277 24.60 10.34 9.20
CA ASN A 277 25.58 11.29 9.71
C ASN A 277 26.58 11.71 8.63
N GLU A 278 27.08 10.76 7.83
CA GLU A 278 27.98 11.04 6.71
C GLU A 278 27.30 11.94 5.66
N ALA A 279 26.07 11.60 5.27
CA ALA A 279 25.30 12.42 4.34
C ALA A 279 25.01 13.82 4.90
N ASP A 280 24.88 13.95 6.22
CA ASP A 280 24.70 15.24 6.88
C ASP A 280 25.97 16.08 6.88
N LEU A 281 27.11 15.50 7.26
CA LEU A 281 28.42 16.15 7.18
C LEU A 281 28.74 16.63 5.76
N HIS A 282 28.43 15.83 4.73
CA HIS A 282 28.58 16.26 3.34
C HIS A 282 27.62 17.39 2.93
N ARG A 283 26.42 17.48 3.53
CA ARG A 283 25.54 18.64 3.31
C ARG A 283 26.09 19.88 4.00
N GLN A 284 26.57 19.75 5.24
CA GLN A 284 27.19 20.84 5.99
C GLN A 284 28.40 21.39 5.25
N GLU A 285 29.33 20.54 4.78
CA GLU A 285 30.49 20.97 4.00
C GLU A 285 30.08 21.73 2.73
N ARG A 286 29.11 21.22 1.97
CA ARG A 286 28.64 21.91 0.75
C ARG A 286 27.99 23.26 1.04
N ASP A 287 27.16 23.34 2.07
CA ASP A 287 26.53 24.60 2.48
C ASP A 287 27.58 25.58 3.03
N PHE A 288 28.63 25.08 3.69
CA PHE A 288 29.75 25.90 4.17
C PHE A 288 30.55 26.48 3.01
N GLN A 289 30.92 25.66 2.01
CA GLN A 289 31.55 26.15 0.78
C GLN A 289 30.66 27.19 0.07
N ALA A 290 29.34 26.98 0.05
CA ALA A 290 28.41 27.98 -0.48
C ALA A 290 28.38 29.28 0.34
N VAL A 291 28.68 29.26 1.64
CA VAL A 291 28.93 30.48 2.44
C VAL A 291 30.23 31.16 2.02
N LEU A 292 31.30 30.39 1.82
CA LEU A 292 32.59 30.91 1.35
C LEU A 292 32.46 31.61 -0.01
N ASP A 293 31.66 31.03 -0.91
CA ASP A 293 31.36 31.58 -2.24
C ASP A 293 30.33 32.74 -2.22
N GLY A 294 29.77 33.09 -1.05
CA GLY A 294 28.72 34.11 -0.93
C GLY A 294 27.35 33.70 -1.51
N ARG A 295 27.15 32.41 -1.85
CA ARG A 295 25.88 31.86 -2.35
C ARG A 295 24.85 31.62 -1.24
N ILE A 296 25.30 31.44 0.01
CA ILE A 296 24.47 31.31 1.21
C ILE A 296 24.99 32.32 2.25
N THR A 297 24.09 32.98 2.99
CA THR A 297 24.53 33.86 4.08
C THR A 297 24.99 33.05 5.30
N PRO A 298 25.99 33.52 6.05
CA PRO A 298 26.43 32.85 7.29
C PRO A 298 25.29 32.56 8.28
N LEU A 299 24.35 33.50 8.46
CA LEU A 299 23.18 33.29 9.34
C LEU A 299 22.29 32.14 8.86
N LYS A 300 22.01 32.06 7.55
CA LYS A 300 21.19 30.99 6.96
C LYS A 300 21.84 29.62 7.08
N PHE A 301 23.17 29.56 7.07
CA PHE A 301 23.90 28.33 7.36
C PHE A 301 23.66 27.88 8.80
N LEU A 302 23.82 28.78 9.78
CA LEU A 302 23.64 28.47 11.21
C LEU A 302 22.20 28.07 11.55
N GLU A 303 21.21 28.67 10.89
CA GLU A 303 19.81 28.27 11.01
C GLU A 303 19.56 26.83 10.53
N ARG A 304 20.24 26.41 9.46
CA ARG A 304 20.11 25.06 8.89
C ARG A 304 20.89 24.01 9.66
N HIS A 305 22.07 24.38 10.15
CA HIS A 305 23.04 23.47 10.77
C HIS A 305 23.46 24.00 12.16
N PRO A 306 22.54 24.02 13.14
CA PRO A 306 22.77 24.65 14.44
C PRO A 306 23.84 23.95 15.30
N ALA A 307 24.23 22.73 14.95
CA ALA A 307 25.27 21.95 15.63
C ALA A 307 26.40 21.56 14.66
N SER A 308 26.69 22.42 13.69
CA SER A 308 27.72 22.14 12.69
C SER A 308 29.13 22.22 13.25
N SER A 309 30.03 21.37 12.75
CA SER A 309 31.47 21.49 13.00
C SER A 309 32.06 22.82 12.50
N TYR A 310 31.38 23.52 11.56
CA TYR A 310 31.82 24.81 11.01
C TYR A 310 31.25 26.02 11.76
N GLU A 311 30.49 25.81 12.85
CA GLU A 311 29.76 26.88 13.53
C GLU A 311 30.64 28.08 13.91
N LEU A 312 31.80 27.83 14.53
CA LEU A 312 32.71 28.89 15.00
C LEU A 312 33.24 29.73 13.83
N GLU A 313 33.60 29.09 12.72
CA GLU A 313 34.10 29.77 11.52
C GLU A 313 33.03 30.62 10.84
N VAL A 314 31.79 30.11 10.78
CA VAL A 314 30.66 30.82 10.19
C VAL A 314 30.22 32.00 11.07
N ARG A 315 30.21 31.84 12.40
CA ARG A 315 29.91 32.95 13.34
C ARG A 315 30.91 34.09 13.22
N ALA A 316 32.21 33.79 13.15
CA ALA A 316 33.24 34.82 12.95
C ALA A 316 33.01 35.64 11.66
N ARG A 317 32.47 35.01 10.61
CA ARG A 317 32.12 35.71 9.36
C ARG A 317 30.90 36.63 9.49
N VAL A 318 29.91 36.26 10.31
CA VAL A 318 28.79 37.17 10.65
C VAL A 318 29.34 38.44 11.30
N GLU A 319 30.19 38.29 12.32
CA GLU A 319 30.77 39.40 13.06
C GLU A 319 31.63 40.32 12.19
N LEU A 320 32.42 39.74 11.27
CA LEU A 320 33.20 40.52 10.28
C LEU A 320 32.32 41.28 9.30
N GLY A 321 31.23 40.66 8.82
CA GLY A 321 30.24 41.30 7.96
C GLY A 321 29.57 42.48 8.66
N ASP A 322 29.12 42.29 9.91
CA ASP A 322 28.50 43.34 10.72
C ASP A 322 29.49 44.48 11.02
N ALA A 323 30.76 44.16 11.29
CA ALA A 323 31.81 45.16 11.49
C ALA A 323 32.21 45.92 10.21
N ALA A 324 32.04 45.32 9.03
CA ALA A 324 32.23 45.99 7.74
C ALA A 324 31.06 46.93 7.41
N VAL A 325 29.82 46.50 7.66
CA VAL A 325 28.62 47.34 7.51
C VAL A 325 28.62 48.50 8.52
N GLY A 326 29.02 48.25 9.77
CA GLY A 326 29.16 49.28 10.81
C GLY A 326 30.27 50.31 10.52
N ARG A 327 31.31 49.95 9.76
CA ARG A 327 32.36 50.88 9.30
C ARG A 327 31.97 51.61 8.00
N GLY A 328 31.19 51.00 7.12
CA GLY A 328 30.63 51.64 5.93
C GLY A 328 29.52 52.66 6.22
N ALA A 329 28.80 52.51 7.34
CA ALA A 329 27.75 53.44 7.76
C ALA A 329 28.27 54.79 8.33
N ARG A 330 29.60 55.02 8.36
CA ARG A 330 30.23 56.28 8.81
C ARG A 330 30.91 57.09 7.69
N LEU A 331 30.52 56.90 6.43
CA LEU A 331 30.88 57.80 5.33
C LEU A 331 29.63 58.26 4.58
N ILE A 332 28.77 59.01 5.27
CA ILE A 332 27.87 59.97 4.64
C ILE A 332 28.31 61.37 5.10
N PRO A 333 28.95 62.20 4.24
CA PRO A 333 28.83 63.64 4.36
C PRO A 333 27.44 64.02 3.86
N GLY A 334 26.63 64.59 4.76
CA GLY A 334 25.35 65.22 4.43
C GLY A 334 25.51 66.47 3.54
N PRO A 335 24.40 67.02 3.05
CA PRO A 335 24.24 67.44 1.67
C PRO A 335 24.66 68.89 1.40
N SER A 336 25.12 69.17 0.18
CA SER A 336 25.04 70.51 -0.40
C SER A 336 24.29 70.44 -1.72
N SER A 337 23.20 71.19 -1.72
CA SER A 337 22.24 71.35 -2.79
C SER A 337 22.79 72.18 -3.96
N GLN A 338 22.20 71.92 -5.13
CA GLN A 338 22.06 72.77 -6.32
C GLN A 338 23.22 72.84 -7.31
N LEU A 339 23.01 72.30 -8.52
CA LEU A 339 22.67 73.13 -9.68
C LEU A 339 22.10 72.27 -10.83
N ARG A 340 21.02 72.76 -11.45
CA ARG A 340 20.45 72.26 -12.71
C ARG A 340 21.41 72.54 -13.88
N VAL A 341 21.32 71.76 -14.97
CA VAL A 341 20.98 72.21 -16.35
C VAL A 341 21.01 71.03 -17.34
N ALA A 342 19.94 70.97 -18.13
CA ALA A 342 19.63 70.38 -19.44
C ALA A 342 20.50 69.28 -20.13
N ALA A 343 19.78 68.32 -20.72
CA ALA A 343 20.16 67.44 -21.83
C ALA A 343 20.34 68.24 -23.16
N PRO A 344 20.93 67.73 -24.27
CA PRO A 344 20.50 66.48 -24.94
C PRO A 344 21.57 65.62 -25.69
N GLY A 345 21.22 64.35 -25.92
CA GLY A 345 21.38 63.59 -27.18
C GLY A 345 22.77 63.15 -27.66
N SER A 346 22.96 61.82 -27.85
CA SER A 346 23.66 61.11 -28.96
C SER A 346 23.96 59.66 -28.50
N GLU A 347 23.28 58.66 -29.06
CA GLU A 347 23.74 57.73 -30.12
C GLU A 347 24.62 56.56 -29.61
N SER A 348 24.05 55.34 -29.78
CA SER A 348 24.70 54.01 -29.89
C SER A 348 25.88 54.01 -30.90
N PRO A 349 26.83 53.03 -30.92
CA PRO A 349 26.49 51.59 -30.98
C PRO A 349 27.53 50.55 -30.46
N ASP A 350 27.09 49.29 -30.51
CA ASP A 350 27.81 48.02 -30.74
C ASP A 350 29.05 47.62 -29.92
N GLY A 351 28.99 46.42 -29.34
CA GLY A 351 30.11 45.74 -28.69
C GLY A 351 29.77 44.29 -28.33
N GLU A 352 29.87 43.42 -29.32
CA GLU A 352 29.84 41.94 -29.26
C GLU A 352 30.80 41.33 -28.22
N THR A 353 30.31 40.31 -27.49
CA THR A 353 30.83 38.92 -27.22
C THR A 353 32.34 38.72 -26.85
N PRO A 354 32.79 37.66 -26.11
CA PRO A 354 32.11 36.37 -25.86
C PRO A 354 32.26 35.72 -24.46
N ALA A 355 31.50 34.63 -24.33
CA ALA A 355 31.54 33.64 -23.26
C ALA A 355 32.80 32.74 -23.31
N PRO A 356 33.25 32.23 -22.16
CA PRO A 356 33.92 30.94 -22.02
C PRO A 356 32.91 29.94 -21.41
N GLY A 357 32.61 28.77 -21.97
CA GLY A 357 33.53 27.75 -22.45
C GLY A 357 33.31 26.52 -21.56
N ASP A 358 32.57 25.53 -22.09
CA ASP A 358 32.38 24.20 -21.48
C ASP A 358 33.71 23.51 -21.18
N PRO A 359 33.74 22.65 -20.15
CA PRO A 359 34.37 21.36 -20.31
C PRO A 359 33.33 20.25 -20.24
N ALA A 360 33.18 19.57 -21.38
CA ALA A 360 32.74 18.20 -21.45
C ALA A 360 33.73 17.27 -20.71
N ASP A 361 33.28 16.04 -20.48
CA ASP A 361 34.03 14.86 -20.02
C ASP A 361 33.96 14.56 -18.51
N ALA A 362 32.85 13.92 -18.10
CA ALA A 362 32.87 12.91 -17.04
C ALA A 362 31.73 11.88 -17.24
N GLU A 363 32.13 10.77 -17.85
CA GLU A 363 31.65 9.39 -17.65
C GLU A 363 30.13 9.11 -17.62
N THR A 364 29.68 8.60 -18.75
CA THR A 364 28.45 7.83 -18.89
C THR A 364 28.58 6.50 -18.12
N LEU A 365 28.01 6.43 -16.92
CA LEU A 365 27.79 5.15 -16.23
C LEU A 365 26.65 4.39 -16.92
N ALA A 366 27.03 3.31 -17.59
CA ALA A 366 26.14 2.36 -18.24
C ALA A 366 25.14 1.74 -17.24
N ALA A 367 23.87 1.73 -17.61
CA ALA A 367 22.84 0.97 -16.95
C ALA A 367 23.09 -0.55 -17.13
N PRO A 368 22.93 -1.39 -16.10
CA PRO A 368 22.97 -2.82 -16.29
C PRO A 368 21.76 -3.30 -17.09
N ALA A 369 22.05 -4.04 -18.16
CA ALA A 369 21.09 -4.70 -19.03
C ALA A 369 20.14 -5.62 -18.25
N SER A 370 18.86 -5.57 -18.62
CA SER A 370 17.84 -6.52 -18.19
C SER A 370 18.16 -7.91 -18.75
N PRO A 371 18.15 -8.99 -17.96
CA PRO A 371 18.19 -10.33 -18.51
C PRO A 371 16.83 -10.65 -19.12
N SER A 372 16.82 -10.86 -20.44
CA SER A 372 15.75 -11.52 -21.18
C SER A 372 15.83 -13.03 -20.91
N GLU A 373 14.83 -13.61 -20.23
CA GLU A 373 14.64 -15.06 -20.22
C GLU A 373 13.44 -15.42 -21.10
N ASP A 374 13.76 -15.55 -22.39
CA ASP A 374 12.95 -16.26 -23.37
C ASP A 374 13.40 -17.73 -23.36
N ALA A 375 12.77 -18.55 -22.51
CA ALA A 375 12.97 -20.01 -22.48
C ALA A 375 11.63 -20.72 -22.78
N ARG A 376 11.18 -20.60 -24.04
CA ARG A 376 10.16 -21.49 -24.61
C ARG A 376 10.74 -22.89 -24.79
N ALA A 377 10.53 -23.76 -23.80
CA ALA A 377 10.67 -25.20 -23.99
C ALA A 377 9.51 -25.70 -24.87
N LYS A 378 9.80 -25.96 -26.15
CA LYS A 378 8.99 -26.78 -27.04
C LYS A 378 9.09 -28.25 -26.59
N VAL A 379 8.05 -28.77 -25.93
CA VAL A 379 7.88 -30.23 -25.81
C VAL A 379 7.04 -30.68 -27.00
N SER A 380 7.73 -31.23 -28.00
CA SER A 380 7.13 -31.92 -29.13
C SER A 380 6.47 -33.21 -28.66
N ALA A 381 5.15 -33.29 -28.74
CA ALA A 381 4.42 -34.54 -28.66
C ALA A 381 4.55 -35.28 -30.00
N SER A 382 5.14 -36.49 -29.99
CA SER A 382 4.95 -37.49 -31.04
C SER A 382 4.03 -38.61 -30.53
N PRO A 383 3.09 -39.10 -31.34
CA PRO A 383 2.13 -40.12 -30.94
C PRO A 383 2.73 -41.52 -31.13
N VAL A 384 2.72 -42.33 -30.08
CA VAL A 384 2.91 -43.78 -30.22
C VAL A 384 1.55 -44.42 -30.48
N ARG A 385 1.35 -44.82 -31.74
CA ARG A 385 0.37 -45.80 -32.18
C ARG A 385 0.89 -47.21 -31.88
N GLY A 386 -0.01 -48.11 -31.51
CA GLY A 386 0.19 -49.56 -31.49
C GLY A 386 0.06 -50.12 -30.08
N GLY A 387 -0.73 -51.12 -29.79
CA GLY A 387 -1.58 -51.99 -30.60
C GLY A 387 -2.09 -53.06 -29.64
N ALA A 388 -3.39 -53.37 -29.71
CA ALA A 388 -3.93 -54.56 -29.08
C ALA A 388 -3.42 -55.79 -29.85
N PRO A 389 -3.25 -56.93 -29.16
CA PRO A 389 -4.05 -58.07 -29.60
C PRO A 389 -4.62 -58.90 -28.44
N ARG A 390 -5.89 -59.28 -28.67
CA ARG A 390 -6.70 -60.37 -28.11
C ARG A 390 -7.19 -60.26 -26.67
#